data_AF-A0A7C4B2E6-F1
#
_entry.id   AF-A0A7C4B2E6-F1
#
_cell.length_a   1.000
_cell.length_b   1.000
_cell.length_c   1.000
_cell.angle_alpha   90.00
_cell.angle_beta   90.00
_cell.angle_gamma   90.00
#
_symmetry.space_group_name_H-M   'P 1'
#
loop_
_entity.id
_entity.type
_entity.pdbx_description
1 polymer ?
#
loop_
_entity_poly.entity_id
_entity_poly.type
_entity_poly.pdbx_seq_one_letter_code
_entity_poly.pdbx_strand_id
1 'polypeptide(L)'
;MKRIVTAAIAAALLLAGCAAPAQSVSSVSPSAVSAPSPETAAPSPSAQNENMVKNGDFSSGTKNWRLYLANGGKAALAENGGEGVVKIASCGTTDYAVQLYYDGFKLETGGKYRFAFDAKAGIGREIAARLQVNGGDYHPYIEKKLDIGTQMKRYEIVFTMEEGTDPAPRLCFNIGTPAGRDAPPAHDIHFDNVEVTLIDASNILAPEPEPERPDINVSQIGYEPEDVKIAVVRGDKHGGTFQVVGAGGAAAFEGTLKGPVVSGASGETNYLADFSALKTQGTYTIISADARSYPFEIREGVYAGAFKTVFKMLYLQRCGTELPAGLAGGFAHKACHTGKAVIYGTDKTKDVSGGWHDAGDYGRYVVSGAKAAADLLFAYQDFPEALSGDDYGIPESGNGVPDVLDEARYELEWMLKMQDDGGGVYHKVTGLVFPGEVMPEDETAQLYIMPVSAAATGDFAAVMAMSHNAYKDFDKKFAAKCLAAAKKA
;
A
#
# COMPACT_ATOMS: atom_id res chain seq x y z
N MET A 1 -15.12 27.52 -16.14
CA MET A 1 -15.54 26.74 -14.95
C MET A 1 -15.32 25.23 -15.08
N LYS A 2 -14.61 24.74 -16.12
CA LYS A 2 -14.02 23.39 -16.19
C LYS A 2 -12.92 23.09 -15.13
N ARG A 3 -12.79 23.94 -14.10
CA ARG A 3 -11.54 24.29 -13.39
C ARG A 3 -11.32 23.58 -12.04
N ILE A 4 -12.22 22.71 -11.59
CA ILE A 4 -12.16 22.09 -10.24
C ILE A 4 -12.19 20.55 -10.30
N VAL A 5 -12.57 19.96 -11.43
CA VAL A 5 -12.92 18.54 -11.57
C VAL A 5 -11.73 17.59 -11.35
N THR A 6 -10.55 17.96 -11.86
CA THR A 6 -9.38 17.07 -11.76
C THR A 6 -8.73 17.09 -10.37
N ALA A 7 -8.77 18.23 -9.68
CA ALA A 7 -8.11 18.37 -8.38
C ALA A 7 -8.92 17.75 -7.23
N ALA A 8 -10.26 17.72 -7.34
CA ALA A 8 -11.13 17.24 -6.26
C ALA A 8 -11.13 15.71 -6.11
N ILE A 9 -11.07 14.95 -7.22
CA ILE A 9 -11.14 13.48 -7.17
C ILE A 9 -9.78 12.88 -6.75
N ALA A 10 -8.66 13.48 -7.18
CA ALA A 10 -7.33 13.06 -6.73
C ALA A 10 -7.07 13.36 -5.25
N ALA A 11 -7.65 14.45 -4.71
CA ALA A 11 -7.50 14.81 -3.30
C ALA A 11 -8.42 13.99 -2.36
N ALA A 12 -9.59 13.55 -2.83
CA ALA A 12 -10.54 12.79 -2.01
C ALA A 12 -10.09 11.34 -1.73
N LEU A 13 -9.24 10.75 -2.59
CA LEU A 13 -8.68 9.41 -2.40
C LEU A 13 -7.44 9.37 -1.48
N LEU A 14 -6.91 10.52 -1.07
CA LEU A 14 -5.66 10.62 -0.29
C LEU A 14 -5.83 11.13 1.16
N LEU A 15 -7.05 11.46 1.60
CA LEU A 15 -7.30 12.01 2.94
C LEU A 15 -8.48 11.33 3.64
N ALA A 16 -8.33 10.04 3.95
CA ALA A 16 -9.09 9.38 5.01
C ALA A 16 -8.18 9.20 6.25
N GLY A 17 -7.84 10.31 6.88
CA GLY A 17 -7.14 10.36 8.18
C GLY A 17 -7.95 11.20 9.15
N CYS A 18 -8.44 10.57 10.22
CA CYS A 18 -9.37 11.09 11.22
C CYS A 18 -9.06 12.51 11.73
N ALA A 19 -10.07 13.39 11.74
CA ALA A 19 -10.08 14.58 12.58
C ALA A 19 -11.42 14.68 13.34
N ALA A 20 -11.37 14.44 14.66
CA ALA A 20 -12.46 14.73 15.58
C ALA A 20 -12.46 16.23 15.97
N PRO A 21 -13.60 16.84 16.35
CA PRO A 21 -13.70 18.26 16.58
C PRO A 21 -13.02 18.69 17.89
N ALA A 22 -12.34 19.85 17.83
CA ALA A 22 -11.56 20.43 18.92
C ALA A 22 -12.43 20.85 20.11
N GLN A 23 -12.05 20.42 21.32
CA GLN A 23 -12.44 21.06 22.57
C GLN A 23 -11.26 21.86 23.13
N SER A 24 -11.56 23.07 23.59
CA SER A 24 -10.62 24.05 24.15
C SER A 24 -10.02 23.57 25.47
N VAL A 25 -8.70 23.41 25.53
CA VAL A 25 -7.96 23.27 26.79
C VAL A 25 -6.75 24.21 26.78
N SER A 26 -6.60 24.92 27.89
CA SER A 26 -5.63 25.97 28.18
C SER A 26 -4.17 25.58 27.94
N SER A 27 -3.42 26.52 27.36
CA SER A 27 -2.00 26.46 27.04
C SER A 27 -1.09 26.28 28.25
N VAL A 28 -0.26 25.25 28.22
CA VAL A 28 1.02 25.18 28.95
C VAL A 28 2.11 24.93 27.91
N SER A 29 3.05 25.86 27.78
CA SER A 29 4.19 25.74 26.87
C SER A 29 5.17 24.66 27.33
N PRO A 30 5.56 23.70 26.48
CA PRO A 30 6.76 22.90 26.71
C PRO A 30 7.97 23.51 26.00
N SER A 31 9.08 23.57 26.74
CA SER A 31 10.40 23.97 26.28
C SER A 31 10.88 23.14 25.08
N ALA A 32 11.54 23.81 24.14
CA ALA A 32 12.13 23.22 22.95
C ALA A 32 13.19 22.16 23.31
N VAL A 33 12.95 20.92 22.88
CA VAL A 33 13.99 19.89 22.76
C VAL A 33 14.32 19.80 21.27
N SER A 34 15.57 20.14 20.93
CA SER A 34 16.12 20.01 19.59
C SER A 34 16.11 18.54 19.17
N ALA A 35 15.23 18.18 18.23
CA ALA A 35 15.32 16.90 17.53
C ALA A 35 16.46 16.97 16.50
N PRO A 36 17.36 15.97 16.40
CA PRO A 36 18.32 15.91 15.32
C PRO A 36 17.61 15.58 14.00
N SER A 37 18.03 16.27 12.93
CA SER A 37 17.58 16.06 11.56
C SER A 37 17.81 14.62 11.09
N PRO A 38 16.88 14.00 10.35
CA PRO A 38 17.15 12.77 9.62
C PRO A 38 17.96 13.11 8.37
N GLU A 39 19.28 13.05 8.48
CA GLU A 39 20.18 13.04 7.33
C GLU A 39 19.93 11.73 6.57
N THR A 40 19.19 11.81 5.46
CA THR A 40 18.99 10.68 4.54
C THR A 40 20.26 10.51 3.72
N ALA A 41 21.29 9.95 4.35
CA ALA A 41 22.45 9.45 3.64
C ALA A 41 22.01 8.26 2.77
N ALA A 42 22.40 8.26 1.50
CA ALA A 42 22.36 7.06 0.68
C ALA A 42 23.05 5.91 1.45
N PRO A 43 22.52 4.68 1.44
CA PRO A 43 23.13 3.60 2.20
C PRO A 43 24.54 3.33 1.68
N SER A 44 25.53 3.60 2.51
CA SER A 44 26.91 3.18 2.31
C SER A 44 26.94 1.66 2.05
N PRO A 45 27.86 1.15 1.22
CA PRO A 45 28.07 -0.28 1.11
C PRO A 45 28.30 -0.86 2.50
N SER A 46 27.79 -2.07 2.72
CA SER A 46 27.96 -2.76 3.99
C SER A 46 29.45 -2.84 4.34
N ALA A 47 29.85 -2.31 5.49
CA ALA A 47 31.24 -2.41 5.92
C ALA A 47 31.62 -3.89 6.09
N GLN A 48 32.60 -4.33 5.31
CA GLN A 48 33.07 -5.71 5.35
C GLN A 48 33.57 -6.04 6.76
N ASN A 49 33.20 -7.23 7.26
CA ASN A 49 33.51 -7.73 8.59
C ASN A 49 32.84 -7.01 9.78
N GLU A 50 31.88 -6.11 9.55
CA GLU A 50 31.04 -5.56 10.63
C GLU A 50 29.76 -6.39 10.86
N ASN A 51 29.32 -6.48 12.12
CA ASN A 51 28.03 -7.08 12.43
C ASN A 51 26.88 -6.13 12.05
N MET A 52 26.04 -6.59 11.15
CA MET A 52 24.83 -5.91 10.68
C MET A 52 23.69 -5.97 11.69
N VAL A 53 23.69 -6.97 12.57
CA VAL A 53 22.67 -7.15 13.61
C VAL A 53 23.01 -6.28 14.82
N LYS A 54 22.26 -5.19 15.01
CA LYS A 54 22.42 -4.32 16.18
C LYS A 54 21.73 -4.94 17.40
N ASN A 55 22.43 -4.97 18.54
CA ASN A 55 21.98 -5.62 19.77
C ASN A 55 21.80 -7.15 19.59
N GLY A 56 22.69 -7.79 18.82
CA GLY A 56 22.70 -9.26 18.65
C GLY A 56 23.18 -10.02 19.90
N ASP A 57 23.85 -9.34 20.82
CA ASP A 57 24.32 -9.82 22.12
C ASP A 57 23.32 -9.56 23.26
N PHE A 58 22.13 -9.02 22.93
CA PHE A 58 21.07 -8.65 23.86
C PHE A 58 21.49 -7.74 25.04
N SER A 59 22.65 -7.09 24.98
CA SER A 59 23.17 -6.19 26.02
C SER A 59 22.28 -4.97 26.27
N SER A 60 21.47 -4.59 25.28
CA SER A 60 20.46 -3.54 25.36
C SER A 60 19.04 -4.10 25.51
N GLY A 61 18.91 -5.25 26.19
CA GLY A 61 17.63 -5.94 26.36
C GLY A 61 17.11 -6.50 25.04
N THR A 62 15.80 -6.45 24.83
CA THR A 62 15.13 -6.96 23.62
C THR A 62 15.02 -5.93 22.50
N LYS A 63 15.75 -4.81 22.59
CA LYS A 63 15.71 -3.73 21.59
C LYS A 63 16.04 -4.27 20.19
N ASN A 64 15.25 -3.86 19.19
CA ASN A 64 15.28 -4.29 17.78
C ASN A 64 14.80 -5.73 17.48
N TRP A 65 14.58 -6.55 18.50
CA TRP A 65 14.08 -7.91 18.33
C TRP A 65 12.57 -7.98 18.54
N ARG A 66 11.90 -8.80 17.74
CA ARG A 66 10.44 -8.97 17.80
C ARG A 66 10.03 -10.43 17.66
N LEU A 67 8.79 -10.72 18.04
CA LEU A 67 8.16 -12.02 17.82
C LEU A 67 7.08 -11.92 16.75
N TYR A 68 7.04 -12.90 15.85
CA TYR A 68 5.87 -13.20 15.04
C TYR A 68 5.17 -14.43 15.63
N LEU A 69 3.85 -14.36 15.79
CA LEU A 69 3.01 -15.41 16.38
C LEU A 69 1.80 -15.66 15.47
N ALA A 70 1.63 -16.90 15.02
CA ALA A 70 0.52 -17.31 14.17
C ALA A 70 0.15 -18.77 14.43
N ASN A 71 -0.94 -19.26 13.81
CA ASN A 71 -1.28 -20.69 13.76
C ASN A 71 -1.26 -21.42 15.12
N GLY A 72 -1.67 -20.71 16.18
CA GLY A 72 -1.72 -21.22 17.56
C GLY A 72 -0.41 -21.12 18.35
N GLY A 73 0.65 -20.53 17.76
CA GLY A 73 1.89 -20.22 18.44
C GLY A 73 1.71 -19.14 19.52
N LYS A 74 2.31 -19.34 20.69
CA LYS A 74 2.25 -18.40 21.83
C LYS A 74 3.61 -18.36 22.50
N ALA A 75 4.24 -17.19 22.52
CA ALA A 75 5.51 -16.99 23.20
C ALA A 75 5.67 -15.55 23.70
N ALA A 76 6.63 -15.33 24.59
CA ALA A 76 7.07 -14.00 25.03
C ALA A 76 8.59 -13.90 24.91
N LEU A 77 9.08 -12.72 24.51
CA LEU A 77 10.51 -12.43 24.42
C LEU A 77 10.93 -11.61 25.64
N ALA A 78 11.99 -12.04 26.32
CA ALA A 78 12.63 -11.33 27.41
C ALA A 78 14.15 -11.35 27.24
N GLU A 79 14.85 -10.46 27.94
CA GLU A 79 16.29 -10.60 28.17
C GLU A 79 16.48 -11.21 29.57
N ASN A 80 17.45 -12.13 29.69
CA ASN A 80 17.83 -12.70 30.97
C ASN A 80 19.31 -13.09 30.99
N GLY A 81 20.12 -12.32 31.72
CA GLY A 81 21.53 -12.61 31.93
C GLY A 81 22.40 -12.37 30.69
N GLY A 82 22.02 -11.41 29.85
CA GLY A 82 22.66 -11.11 28.57
C GLY A 82 22.17 -11.99 27.41
N GLU A 83 21.23 -12.91 27.63
CA GLU A 83 20.68 -13.77 26.58
C GLU A 83 19.26 -13.31 26.19
N GLY A 84 18.93 -13.39 24.90
CA GLY A 84 17.56 -13.27 24.42
C GLY A 84 16.79 -14.57 24.66
N VAL A 85 15.76 -14.53 25.51
CA VAL A 85 14.98 -15.70 25.91
C VAL A 85 13.57 -15.65 25.33
N VAL A 86 13.27 -16.58 24.44
CA VAL A 86 11.91 -16.81 23.92
C VAL A 86 11.22 -17.87 24.78
N LYS A 87 10.25 -17.45 25.58
CA LYS A 87 9.44 -18.32 26.45
C LYS A 87 8.23 -18.84 25.70
N ILE A 88 8.28 -20.09 25.23
CA ILE A 88 7.26 -20.68 24.37
C ILE A 88 6.22 -21.40 25.23
N ALA A 89 5.00 -20.87 25.24
CA ALA A 89 3.84 -21.50 25.86
C ALA A 89 3.13 -22.48 24.90
N SER A 90 3.21 -22.25 23.59
CA SER A 90 2.68 -23.13 22.55
C SER A 90 3.50 -22.98 21.27
N CYS A 91 3.95 -24.09 20.68
CA CYS A 91 4.69 -24.09 19.41
C CYS A 91 3.78 -23.91 18.18
N GLY A 92 2.45 -23.94 18.34
CA GLY A 92 1.50 -23.86 17.22
C GLY A 92 1.55 -25.09 16.30
N THR A 93 1.01 -24.94 15.09
CA THR A 93 0.84 -26.06 14.14
C THR A 93 1.82 -26.04 12.97
N THR A 94 2.58 -24.95 12.78
CA THR A 94 3.59 -24.79 11.72
C THR A 94 4.93 -24.38 12.33
N ASP A 95 6.02 -24.56 11.59
CA ASP A 95 7.38 -24.28 12.05
C ASP A 95 7.64 -22.78 12.27
N TYR A 96 6.95 -21.93 11.50
CA TYR A 96 6.95 -20.47 11.64
C TYR A 96 5.90 -19.94 12.61
N ALA A 97 5.10 -20.79 13.27
CA ALA A 97 4.04 -20.34 14.18
C ALA A 97 4.56 -19.48 15.35
N VAL A 98 5.84 -19.66 15.70
CA VAL A 98 6.61 -18.74 16.56
C VAL A 98 7.91 -18.40 15.82
N GLN A 99 8.18 -17.11 15.61
CA GLN A 99 9.47 -16.64 15.09
C GLN A 99 10.07 -15.58 15.99
N LEU A 100 11.37 -15.71 16.29
CA LEU A 100 12.19 -14.58 16.72
C LEU A 100 12.81 -13.95 15.49
N TYR A 101 12.68 -12.65 15.30
CA TYR A 101 13.17 -11.99 14.10
C TYR A 101 13.80 -10.62 14.34
N TYR A 102 14.63 -10.23 13.37
CA TYR A 102 15.33 -8.96 13.28
C TYR A 102 15.26 -8.43 11.83
N ASP A 103 14.91 -7.15 11.69
CA ASP A 103 14.84 -6.41 10.43
C ASP A 103 15.80 -5.21 10.48
N GLY A 104 16.15 -4.62 9.34
CA GLY A 104 16.94 -3.37 9.28
C GLY A 104 18.41 -3.54 8.90
N PHE A 105 18.71 -4.51 8.03
CA PHE A 105 20.01 -4.69 7.38
C PHE A 105 19.79 -4.90 5.87
N LYS A 106 20.87 -4.98 5.08
CA LYS A 106 20.86 -5.17 3.63
C LYS A 106 21.62 -6.44 3.24
N LEU A 107 21.16 -7.14 2.21
CA LEU A 107 21.91 -8.21 1.54
C LEU A 107 22.13 -7.84 0.07
N GLU A 108 23.38 -7.85 -0.37
CA GLU A 108 23.81 -7.39 -1.70
C GLU A 108 24.10 -8.58 -2.59
N THR A 109 23.58 -8.57 -3.82
CA THR A 109 23.79 -9.65 -4.81
C THR A 109 25.27 -9.90 -5.02
N GLY A 110 25.67 -11.17 -4.96
CA GLY A 110 27.06 -11.63 -5.05
C GLY A 110 27.86 -11.46 -3.76
N GLY A 111 27.33 -10.78 -2.73
CA GLY A 111 27.95 -10.70 -1.42
C GLY A 111 27.97 -12.05 -0.72
N LYS A 112 29.10 -12.41 -0.12
CA LYS A 112 29.24 -13.60 0.71
C LYS A 112 29.12 -13.23 2.18
N TYR A 113 28.17 -13.84 2.86
CA TYR A 113 27.81 -13.52 4.23
C TYR A 113 28.04 -14.70 5.17
N ARG A 114 28.39 -14.38 6.41
CA ARG A 114 28.37 -15.29 7.55
C ARG A 114 27.21 -14.91 8.45
N PHE A 115 26.29 -15.85 8.67
CA PHE A 115 25.24 -15.80 9.67
C PHE A 115 25.62 -16.73 10.82
N ALA A 116 25.86 -16.17 12.00
CA ALA A 116 26.29 -16.91 13.18
C ALA A 116 25.49 -16.52 14.42
N PHE A 117 25.29 -17.45 15.35
CA PHE A 117 24.54 -17.24 16.58
C PHE A 117 24.85 -18.33 17.59
N ASP A 118 24.61 -18.03 18.87
CA ASP A 118 24.61 -19.01 19.95
C ASP A 118 23.18 -19.40 20.29
N ALA A 119 22.92 -20.70 20.49
CA ALA A 119 21.60 -21.15 20.91
C ALA A 119 21.62 -22.37 21.83
N LYS A 120 20.67 -22.40 22.76
CA LYS A 120 20.26 -23.57 23.57
C LYS A 120 18.75 -23.56 23.77
N ALA A 121 18.16 -24.72 24.02
CA ALA A 121 16.75 -24.84 24.38
C ALA A 121 16.57 -25.65 25.67
N GLY A 122 15.51 -25.35 26.42
CA GLY A 122 15.17 -26.11 27.64
C GLY A 122 14.89 -27.60 27.36
N ILE A 123 14.51 -27.92 26.12
CA ILE A 123 14.37 -29.28 25.59
C ILE A 123 15.05 -29.36 24.22
N GLY A 124 15.67 -30.49 23.90
CA GLY A 124 16.27 -30.70 22.58
C GLY A 124 15.21 -30.62 21.48
N ARG A 125 15.47 -29.84 20.42
CA ARG A 125 14.51 -29.60 19.34
C ARG A 125 15.16 -29.10 18.05
N GLU A 126 14.42 -29.22 16.95
CA GLU A 126 14.77 -28.57 15.70
C GLU A 126 14.32 -27.09 15.71
N ILE A 127 15.14 -26.24 15.11
CA ILE A 127 14.83 -24.85 14.71
C ILE A 127 15.22 -24.65 13.25
N ALA A 128 14.65 -23.64 12.58
CA ALA A 128 15.12 -23.19 11.27
C ALA A 128 15.68 -21.75 11.38
N ALA A 129 16.98 -21.58 11.14
CA ALA A 129 17.62 -20.27 11.06
C ALA A 129 17.60 -19.79 9.60
N ARG A 130 17.06 -18.60 9.34
CA ARG A 130 16.76 -18.12 8.00
C ARG A 130 17.20 -16.66 7.80
N LEU A 131 17.70 -16.37 6.60
CA LEU A 131 17.65 -15.04 6.01
C LEU A 131 16.73 -15.14 4.78
N GLN A 132 15.71 -14.30 4.72
CA GLN A 132 14.61 -14.45 3.76
C GLN A 132 14.09 -13.10 3.28
N VAL A 133 13.35 -13.13 2.17
CA VAL A 133 12.55 -11.99 1.73
C VAL A 133 11.52 -11.62 2.80
N ASN A 134 11.33 -10.32 3.01
CA ASN A 134 10.43 -9.75 4.03
C ASN A 134 9.11 -9.26 3.41
N GLY A 135 8.43 -10.15 2.70
CA GLY A 135 7.20 -9.90 1.93
C GLY A 135 6.96 -11.02 0.93
N GLY A 136 5.85 -10.98 0.20
CA GLY A 136 5.53 -11.98 -0.83
C GLY A 136 5.42 -13.41 -0.29
N ASP A 137 6.16 -14.33 -0.89
CA ASP A 137 6.13 -15.76 -0.58
C ASP A 137 7.03 -16.17 0.62
N TYR A 138 7.80 -15.23 1.17
CA TYR A 138 8.71 -15.46 2.29
C TYR A 138 9.77 -16.55 2.05
N HIS A 139 10.18 -16.79 0.80
CA HIS A 139 11.22 -17.78 0.51
C HIS A 139 12.56 -17.38 1.17
N PRO A 140 13.37 -18.37 1.62
CA PRO A 140 14.66 -18.08 2.21
C PRO A 140 15.75 -17.93 1.15
N TYR A 141 16.58 -16.88 1.26
CA TYR A 141 17.88 -16.81 0.57
C TYR A 141 18.83 -17.87 1.14
N ILE A 142 18.74 -18.13 2.45
CA ILE A 142 19.37 -19.25 3.12
C ILE A 142 18.48 -19.76 4.26
N GLU A 143 18.30 -21.07 4.34
CA GLU A 143 17.68 -21.76 5.47
C GLU A 143 18.59 -22.87 5.96
N LYS A 144 18.77 -22.94 7.28
CA LYS A 144 19.39 -24.09 7.93
C LYS A 144 18.50 -24.61 9.04
N LYS A 145 18.00 -25.84 8.86
CA LYS A 145 17.38 -26.63 9.93
C LYS A 145 18.45 -27.25 10.81
N LEU A 146 18.35 -27.02 12.12
CA LEU A 146 19.37 -27.36 13.11
C LEU A 146 18.70 -27.97 14.35
N ASP A 147 19.19 -29.11 14.81
CA ASP A 147 18.82 -29.64 16.12
C ASP A 147 19.68 -28.97 17.20
N ILE A 148 19.03 -28.21 18.10
CA ILE A 148 19.66 -27.58 19.26
C ILE A 148 19.36 -28.38 20.52
N GLY A 149 20.33 -28.42 21.44
CA GLY A 149 20.23 -29.12 22.72
C GLY A 149 20.14 -28.18 23.91
N THR A 150 20.33 -28.73 25.12
CA THR A 150 20.29 -27.98 26.38
C THR A 150 21.59 -27.24 26.72
N GLN A 151 22.64 -27.44 25.93
CA GLN A 151 23.92 -26.77 26.07
C GLN A 151 24.05 -25.66 25.04
N MET A 152 24.56 -24.51 25.46
CA MET A 152 24.85 -23.40 24.54
C MET A 152 25.89 -23.83 23.52
N LYS A 153 25.59 -23.62 22.24
CA LYS A 153 26.48 -23.92 21.13
C LYS A 153 26.45 -22.79 20.10
N ARG A 154 27.62 -22.54 19.51
CA ARG A 154 27.79 -21.66 18.35
C ARG A 154 27.38 -22.38 17.08
N TYR A 155 26.57 -21.73 16.27
CA TYR A 155 26.22 -22.16 14.92
C TYR A 155 26.72 -21.11 13.93
N GLU A 156 27.19 -21.58 12.78
CA GLU A 156 27.70 -20.72 11.71
C GLU A 156 27.23 -21.24 10.35
N ILE A 157 26.70 -20.33 9.56
CA ILE A 157 26.16 -20.57 8.22
C ILE A 157 26.83 -19.55 7.30
N VAL A 158 27.47 -20.03 6.24
CA VAL A 158 28.04 -19.17 5.20
C VAL A 158 27.22 -19.36 3.94
N PHE A 159 26.79 -18.25 3.33
CA PHE A 159 26.06 -18.28 2.06
C PHE A 159 26.48 -17.09 1.17
N THR A 160 26.20 -17.23 -0.13
CA THR A 160 26.33 -16.14 -1.11
C THR A 160 24.92 -15.70 -1.49
N MET A 161 24.68 -14.40 -1.55
CA MET A 161 23.40 -13.84 -1.99
C MET A 161 23.31 -13.93 -3.52
N GLU A 162 22.69 -14.97 -4.05
CA GLU A 162 22.58 -15.19 -5.51
C GLU A 162 21.45 -14.35 -6.15
N GLU A 163 20.48 -13.93 -5.35
CA GLU A 163 19.31 -13.17 -5.80
C GLU A 163 19.56 -11.66 -5.84
N GLY A 164 18.59 -10.91 -6.40
CA GLY A 164 18.62 -9.45 -6.46
C GLY A 164 18.84 -8.81 -5.08
N THR A 165 19.51 -7.66 -5.06
CA THR A 165 19.88 -6.97 -3.82
C THR A 165 18.62 -6.64 -3.02
N ASP A 166 18.55 -7.10 -1.78
CA ASP A 166 17.43 -6.87 -0.88
C ASP A 166 17.79 -5.76 0.12
N PRO A 167 17.15 -4.58 0.06
CA PRO A 167 17.41 -3.48 0.99
C PRO A 167 16.81 -3.71 2.38
N ALA A 168 15.90 -4.66 2.55
CA ALA A 168 15.21 -4.91 3.82
C ALA A 168 14.83 -6.39 4.05
N PRO A 169 15.77 -7.35 3.92
CA PRO A 169 15.54 -8.75 4.27
C PRO A 169 15.21 -8.93 5.74
N ARG A 170 14.71 -10.12 6.07
CA ARG A 170 14.49 -10.54 7.45
C ARG A 170 15.45 -11.65 7.85
N LEU A 171 16.05 -11.50 9.04
CA LEU A 171 16.62 -12.59 9.80
C LEU A 171 15.54 -13.16 10.70
N CYS A 172 15.30 -14.47 10.64
CA CYS A 172 14.39 -15.11 11.59
C CYS A 172 14.83 -16.51 12.02
N PHE A 173 14.37 -16.89 13.20
CA PHE A 173 14.42 -18.25 13.71
C PHE A 173 13.00 -18.80 13.78
N ASN A 174 12.66 -19.74 12.89
CA ASN A 174 11.43 -20.52 12.97
C ASN A 174 11.56 -21.52 14.13
N ILE A 175 10.77 -21.29 15.18
CA ILE A 175 10.80 -22.03 16.45
C ILE A 175 9.41 -22.52 16.87
N GLY A 176 8.49 -22.65 15.92
CA GLY A 176 7.22 -23.36 16.04
C GLY A 176 7.36 -24.88 15.89
N THR A 177 6.33 -25.57 15.40
CA THR A 177 6.29 -27.03 15.26
C THR A 177 6.86 -27.47 13.90
N PRO A 178 7.98 -28.21 13.84
CA PRO A 178 8.55 -28.67 12.57
C PRO A 178 7.59 -29.58 11.80
N ALA A 179 7.60 -29.47 10.47
CA ALA A 179 6.76 -30.31 9.61
C ALA A 179 7.02 -31.81 9.84
N GLY A 180 5.96 -32.58 10.05
CA GLY A 180 6.04 -34.02 10.29
C GLY A 180 6.54 -34.43 11.68
N ARG A 181 6.65 -33.49 12.63
CA ARG A 181 6.99 -33.78 14.03
C ARG A 181 5.87 -33.34 14.97
N ASP A 182 5.80 -33.98 16.14
CA ASP A 182 4.89 -33.53 17.20
C ASP A 182 5.34 -32.19 17.78
N ALA A 183 4.37 -31.37 18.20
CA ALA A 183 4.64 -30.08 18.82
C ALA A 183 5.41 -30.27 20.14
N PRO A 184 6.60 -29.66 20.30
CA PRO A 184 7.30 -29.71 21.58
C PRO A 184 6.44 -29.08 22.70
N PRO A 185 6.49 -29.61 23.94
CA PRO A 185 5.80 -29.00 25.08
C PRO A 185 6.36 -27.61 25.38
N ALA A 186 5.71 -26.84 26.27
CA ALA A 186 6.19 -25.52 26.66
C ALA A 186 7.63 -25.55 27.18
N HIS A 187 8.48 -24.64 26.70
CA HIS A 187 9.90 -24.54 27.02
C HIS A 187 10.45 -23.18 26.58
N ASP A 188 11.68 -22.87 27.00
CA ASP A 188 12.37 -21.65 26.60
C ASP A 188 13.48 -21.97 25.58
N ILE A 189 13.74 -21.03 24.67
CA ILE A 189 14.91 -21.03 23.79
C ILE A 189 15.70 -19.76 24.05
N HIS A 190 17.01 -19.91 24.19
CA HIS A 190 17.93 -18.82 24.44
C HIS A 190 18.78 -18.61 23.20
N PHE A 191 18.93 -17.34 22.82
CA PHE A 191 19.79 -16.87 21.74
C PHE A 191 20.77 -15.83 22.27
N ASP A 192 21.98 -15.84 21.75
CA ASP A 192 22.99 -14.83 22.04
C ASP A 192 23.96 -14.67 20.85
N ASN A 193 24.72 -13.57 20.83
CA ASN A 193 25.77 -13.26 19.86
C ASN A 193 25.33 -13.44 18.40
N VAL A 194 24.13 -12.97 18.06
CA VAL A 194 23.59 -13.09 16.70
C VAL A 194 24.30 -12.09 15.77
N GLU A 195 24.87 -12.63 14.70
CA GLU A 195 25.71 -11.90 13.77
C GLU A 195 25.32 -12.21 12.33
N VAL A 196 25.20 -11.15 11.52
CA VAL A 196 25.26 -11.24 10.06
C VAL A 196 26.39 -10.34 9.60
N THR A 197 27.36 -10.91 8.89
CA THR A 197 28.58 -10.22 8.50
C THR A 197 28.88 -10.44 7.03
N LEU A 198 29.11 -9.38 6.27
CA LEU A 198 29.66 -9.47 4.92
C LEU A 198 31.14 -9.86 5.03
N ILE A 199 31.48 -11.08 4.63
CA ILE A 199 32.85 -11.62 4.74
C ILE A 199 33.63 -11.53 3.44
N ASP A 200 32.96 -11.47 2.29
CA ASP A 200 33.58 -11.24 0.97
C ASP A 200 32.68 -10.40 0.07
N ALA A 201 33.18 -9.23 -0.31
CA ALA A 201 32.52 -8.25 -1.17
C ALA A 201 32.98 -8.32 -2.64
N SER A 202 33.93 -9.20 -2.98
CA SER A 202 34.60 -9.19 -4.28
C SER A 202 33.69 -9.48 -5.48
N ASN A 203 32.55 -10.15 -5.24
CA ASN A 203 31.56 -10.46 -6.25
C ASN A 203 30.29 -9.61 -6.12
N ILE A 204 30.25 -8.61 -5.22
CA ILE A 204 29.09 -7.72 -5.12
C ILE A 204 28.95 -6.98 -6.45
N LEU A 205 27.81 -7.19 -7.10
CA LEU A 205 27.48 -6.44 -8.31
C LEU A 205 27.32 -4.97 -7.92
N ALA A 206 27.91 -4.07 -8.73
CA ALA A 206 27.71 -2.64 -8.53
C ALA A 206 26.19 -2.38 -8.47
N PRO A 207 25.69 -1.60 -7.49
CA PRO A 207 24.29 -1.24 -7.48
C PRO A 207 23.94 -0.64 -8.84
N GLU A 208 22.78 -1.01 -9.38
CA GLU A 208 22.24 -0.26 -10.51
C GLU A 208 22.24 1.21 -10.10
N PRO A 209 22.78 2.12 -10.92
CA PRO A 209 22.78 3.53 -10.58
C PRO A 209 21.33 3.93 -10.31
N GLU A 210 21.06 4.44 -9.10
CA GLU A 210 19.73 4.96 -8.81
C GLU A 210 19.38 5.99 -9.88
N PRO A 211 18.16 5.98 -10.43
CA PRO A 211 17.76 7.00 -11.35
C PRO A 211 17.91 8.36 -10.66
N GLU A 212 18.68 9.24 -11.28
CA GLU A 212 18.88 10.60 -10.79
C GLU A 212 17.51 11.26 -10.61
N ARG A 213 17.22 11.70 -9.39
CA ARG A 213 15.94 12.33 -9.06
C ARG A 213 16.12 13.84 -9.19
N PRO A 214 15.37 14.50 -10.09
CA PRO A 214 15.39 15.95 -10.19
C PRO A 214 15.10 16.65 -8.86
N ASP A 215 15.89 17.68 -8.54
CA ASP A 215 15.60 18.63 -7.44
C ASP A 215 14.48 19.63 -7.78
N ILE A 216 13.87 19.50 -8.96
CA ILE A 216 12.77 20.33 -9.44
C ILE A 216 11.52 19.46 -9.65
N ASN A 217 10.57 19.59 -8.72
CA ASN A 217 9.29 18.88 -8.77
C ASN A 217 8.26 19.67 -9.59
N VAL A 218 7.65 18.98 -10.55
CA VAL A 218 6.58 19.48 -11.43
C VAL A 218 5.41 18.49 -11.43
N SER A 219 4.24 18.93 -11.90
CA SER A 219 3.19 17.99 -12.31
C SER A 219 3.70 17.20 -13.52
N GLN A 220 3.92 15.90 -13.35
CA GLN A 220 4.39 15.03 -14.44
C GLN A 220 3.28 14.70 -15.46
N ILE A 221 2.01 14.96 -15.11
CA ILE A 221 0.91 14.95 -16.09
C ILE A 221 0.97 16.21 -16.95
N GLY A 222 1.30 17.36 -16.35
CA GLY A 222 1.31 18.67 -17.00
C GLY A 222 0.32 19.65 -16.41
N TYR A 223 -0.02 20.68 -17.20
CA TYR A 223 -0.85 21.82 -16.80
C TYR A 223 -1.77 22.26 -17.95
N GLU A 224 -2.97 22.76 -17.64
CA GLU A 224 -3.79 23.47 -18.64
C GLU A 224 -3.21 24.88 -18.91
N PRO A 225 -3.45 25.48 -20.09
CA PRO A 225 -2.96 26.83 -20.39
C PRO A 225 -3.34 27.89 -19.36
N GLU A 226 -4.52 27.77 -18.75
CA GLU A 226 -5.05 28.75 -17.78
C GLU A 226 -4.83 28.36 -16.31
N ASP A 227 -4.12 27.26 -16.03
CA ASP A 227 -3.84 26.83 -14.66
C ASP A 227 -2.86 27.78 -13.96
N VAL A 228 -2.92 27.78 -12.63
CA VAL A 228 -1.78 28.18 -11.81
C VAL A 228 -0.70 27.10 -11.94
N LYS A 229 0.51 27.48 -12.34
CA LYS A 229 1.60 26.55 -12.64
C LYS A 229 2.80 26.87 -11.77
N ILE A 230 3.04 25.99 -10.80
CA ILE A 230 4.12 26.10 -9.84
C ILE A 230 5.01 24.86 -9.94
N ALA A 231 6.32 25.08 -9.93
CA ALA A 231 7.30 24.03 -9.67
C ALA A 231 7.99 24.31 -8.33
N VAL A 232 8.36 23.23 -7.63
CA VAL A 232 9.07 23.29 -6.37
C VAL A 232 10.53 22.95 -6.63
N VAL A 233 11.42 23.92 -6.39
CA VAL A 233 12.87 23.75 -6.46
C VAL A 233 13.37 23.49 -5.04
N ARG A 234 13.96 22.32 -4.82
CA ARG A 234 14.41 21.85 -3.51
C ARG A 234 15.84 22.29 -3.22
N GLY A 235 16.14 22.54 -1.94
CA GLY A 235 17.49 22.83 -1.46
C GLY A 235 18.03 24.22 -1.82
N ASP A 236 19.32 24.42 -1.50
CA ASP A 236 19.95 25.76 -1.47
C ASP A 236 20.72 26.12 -2.77
N LYS A 237 20.82 25.18 -3.73
CA LYS A 237 21.57 25.34 -4.99
C LYS A 237 20.66 25.69 -6.18
N HIS A 238 19.88 26.75 -6.04
CA HIS A 238 18.82 27.10 -7.01
C HIS A 238 19.13 28.34 -7.86
N GLY A 239 20.26 29.03 -7.64
CA GLY A 239 20.70 30.16 -8.50
C GLY A 239 19.76 31.38 -8.56
N GLY A 240 18.72 31.44 -7.72
CA GLY A 240 17.74 32.55 -7.62
C GLY A 240 16.77 32.74 -8.79
N THR A 241 16.99 32.06 -9.91
CA THR A 241 16.20 32.20 -11.15
C THR A 241 15.87 30.84 -11.74
N PHE A 242 14.91 30.82 -12.66
CA PHE A 242 14.57 29.62 -13.42
C PHE A 242 14.19 29.98 -14.86
N GLN A 243 14.34 29.00 -15.75
CA GLN A 243 13.88 29.05 -17.12
C GLN A 243 12.92 27.89 -17.39
N VAL A 244 11.88 28.13 -18.18
CA VAL A 244 11.08 27.08 -18.80
C VAL A 244 11.54 26.95 -20.24
N VAL A 245 12.13 25.82 -20.59
CA VAL A 245 12.66 25.57 -21.94
C VAL A 245 11.73 24.63 -22.70
N GLY A 246 11.49 24.94 -23.98
CA GLY A 246 10.75 24.05 -24.87
C GLY A 246 11.61 22.91 -25.42
N ALA A 247 10.99 21.97 -26.16
CA ALA A 247 11.67 20.81 -26.74
C ALA A 247 12.91 21.14 -27.63
N GLY A 248 12.98 22.34 -28.21
CA GLY A 248 14.13 22.80 -29.00
C GLY A 248 15.27 23.44 -28.19
N GLY A 249 15.18 23.44 -26.85
CA GLY A 249 16.18 24.03 -25.95
C GLY A 249 16.08 25.56 -25.79
N ALA A 250 15.22 26.24 -26.56
CA ALA A 250 14.98 27.68 -26.40
C ALA A 250 14.13 27.95 -25.14
N ALA A 251 14.50 29.01 -24.40
CA ALA A 251 13.72 29.50 -23.28
C ALA A 251 12.37 30.05 -23.77
N ALA A 252 11.28 29.48 -23.28
CA ALA A 252 9.90 29.93 -23.52
C ALA A 252 9.40 30.87 -22.42
N PHE A 253 10.01 30.81 -21.24
CA PHE A 253 9.71 31.69 -20.11
C PHE A 253 10.93 31.77 -19.18
N GLU A 254 11.11 32.91 -18.53
CA GLU A 254 12.12 33.12 -17.49
C GLU A 254 11.49 33.79 -16.28
N GLY A 255 11.93 33.45 -15.08
CA GLY A 255 11.41 34.02 -13.85
C GLY A 255 12.38 33.97 -12.69
N THR A 256 12.04 34.69 -11.64
CA THR A 256 12.74 34.64 -10.34
C THR A 256 12.03 33.67 -9.41
N LEU A 257 12.81 32.95 -8.62
CA LEU A 257 12.29 32.04 -7.62
C LEU A 257 11.68 32.80 -6.44
N LYS A 258 10.50 32.36 -5.97
CA LYS A 258 9.86 32.87 -4.75
C LYS A 258 10.24 32.00 -3.55
N GLY A 259 10.58 32.60 -2.42
CA GLY A 259 10.98 31.86 -1.20
C GLY A 259 12.07 32.58 -0.42
N PRO A 260 12.72 31.89 0.54
CA PRO A 260 12.54 30.48 0.88
C PRO A 260 11.17 30.17 1.50
N VAL A 261 10.69 28.94 1.34
CA VAL A 261 9.50 28.38 1.99
C VAL A 261 9.91 27.11 2.72
N VAL A 262 9.75 27.08 4.04
CA VAL A 262 10.01 25.88 4.85
C VAL A 262 8.76 24.99 4.83
N SER A 263 8.91 23.77 4.29
CA SER A 263 7.88 22.74 4.33
C SER A 263 7.87 22.09 5.70
N GLY A 264 6.84 22.34 6.51
CA GLY A 264 6.70 21.70 7.82
C GLY A 264 6.57 20.17 7.75
N ALA A 265 6.07 19.64 6.63
CA ALA A 265 5.87 18.20 6.45
C ALA A 265 7.18 17.45 6.12
N SER A 266 8.07 18.05 5.32
CA SER A 266 9.34 17.42 4.92
C SER A 266 10.55 17.95 5.69
N GLY A 267 10.43 19.07 6.40
CA GLY A 267 11.57 19.76 7.01
C GLY A 267 12.50 20.45 5.99
N GLU A 268 12.09 20.51 4.71
CA GLU A 268 12.89 21.04 3.62
C GLU A 268 12.67 22.55 3.42
N THR A 269 13.74 23.25 3.06
CA THR A 269 13.69 24.61 2.53
C THR A 269 13.57 24.55 1.02
N ASN A 270 12.49 25.14 0.49
CA ASN A 270 12.13 25.08 -0.92
C ASN A 270 11.93 26.48 -1.51
N TYR A 271 12.01 26.54 -2.83
CA TYR A 271 11.71 27.73 -3.63
C TYR A 271 10.64 27.40 -4.67
N LEU A 272 9.83 28.40 -5.03
CA LEU A 272 8.71 28.23 -5.95
C LEU A 272 9.00 28.95 -7.27
N ALA A 273 8.96 28.22 -8.36
CA ALA A 273 8.98 28.75 -9.72
C ALA A 273 7.55 28.89 -10.22
N ASP A 274 7.06 30.12 -10.33
CA ASP A 274 5.71 30.42 -10.83
C ASP A 274 5.77 30.83 -12.30
N PHE A 275 5.30 29.94 -13.17
CA PHE A 275 5.27 30.11 -14.62
C PHE A 275 3.83 30.12 -15.16
N SER A 276 2.87 30.51 -14.32
CA SER A 276 1.45 30.57 -14.68
C SER A 276 1.17 31.42 -15.93
N ALA A 277 2.01 32.43 -16.18
CA ALA A 277 1.93 33.31 -17.35
C ALA A 277 2.30 32.62 -18.68
N LEU A 278 3.00 31.49 -18.64
CA LEU A 278 3.23 30.67 -19.84
C LEU A 278 1.96 29.87 -20.16
N LYS A 279 1.34 30.21 -21.29
CA LYS A 279 0.09 29.60 -21.77
C LYS A 279 0.25 28.81 -23.06
N THR A 280 1.36 29.01 -23.76
CA THR A 280 1.65 28.35 -25.02
C THR A 280 1.67 26.84 -24.79
N GLN A 281 0.93 26.12 -25.64
CA GLN A 281 0.89 24.67 -25.56
C GLN A 281 2.20 24.07 -26.08
N GLY A 282 2.67 23.00 -25.44
CA GLY A 282 3.91 22.32 -25.80
C GLY A 282 4.47 21.46 -24.68
N THR A 283 5.60 20.82 -24.97
CA THR A 283 6.39 20.06 -24.00
C THR A 283 7.54 20.91 -23.51
N TYR A 284 7.70 20.97 -22.19
CA TYR A 284 8.62 21.86 -21.50
C TYR A 284 9.46 21.13 -20.46
N THR A 285 10.53 21.78 -20.02
CA THR A 285 11.34 21.41 -18.86
C THR A 285 11.71 22.67 -18.09
N ILE A 286 11.84 22.58 -16.77
CA ILE A 286 12.35 23.70 -15.96
C ILE A 286 13.83 23.49 -15.69
N ILE A 287 14.61 24.56 -15.83
CA ILE A 287 16.04 24.62 -15.49
C ILE A 287 16.23 25.69 -14.41
N SER A 288 16.99 25.37 -13.38
CA SER A 288 17.39 26.31 -12.32
C SER A 288 18.77 25.91 -11.81
N ALA A 289 19.76 26.81 -11.94
CA ALA A 289 21.17 26.48 -11.78
C ALA A 289 21.58 25.25 -12.63
N ASP A 290 22.10 24.20 -12.01
CA ASP A 290 22.47 22.92 -12.62
C ASP A 290 21.34 21.88 -12.58
N ALA A 291 20.23 22.17 -11.88
CA ALA A 291 19.09 21.27 -11.75
C ALA A 291 18.10 21.41 -12.91
N ARG A 292 17.46 20.28 -13.27
CA ARG A 292 16.53 20.18 -14.38
C ARG A 292 15.37 19.25 -14.04
N SER A 293 14.13 19.67 -14.31
CA SER A 293 12.93 18.87 -14.03
C SER A 293 12.76 17.71 -15.03
N TYR A 294 11.84 16.79 -14.72
CA TYR A 294 11.25 15.93 -15.76
C TYR A 294 10.49 16.79 -16.80
N PRO A 295 10.36 16.31 -18.05
CA PRO A 295 9.54 16.97 -19.04
C PRO A 295 8.06 16.93 -18.64
N PHE A 296 7.31 17.97 -18.99
CA PHE A 296 5.87 18.06 -18.75
C PHE A 296 5.18 18.78 -19.91
N GLU A 297 3.86 18.61 -20.03
CA GLU A 297 3.07 19.28 -21.07
C GLU A 297 2.31 20.49 -20.51
N ILE A 298 2.18 21.53 -21.32
CA ILE A 298 1.09 22.49 -21.21
C ILE A 298 0.16 22.21 -22.38
N ARG A 299 -1.08 21.77 -22.12
CA ARG A 299 -2.03 21.38 -23.17
C ARG A 299 -3.46 21.52 -22.70
N GLU A 300 -4.36 21.88 -23.61
CA GLU A 300 -5.79 21.75 -23.35
C GLU A 300 -6.19 20.27 -23.16
N GLY A 301 -6.99 19.98 -22.14
CA GLY A 301 -7.40 18.63 -21.81
C GLY A 301 -6.25 17.73 -21.34
N VAL A 302 -5.18 18.29 -20.76
CA VAL A 302 -4.00 17.52 -20.32
C VAL A 302 -4.38 16.41 -19.32
N TYR A 303 -5.42 16.65 -18.52
CA TYR A 303 -5.87 15.73 -17.48
C TYR A 303 -6.85 14.65 -17.96
N ALA A 304 -7.38 14.73 -19.18
CA ALA A 304 -8.44 13.82 -19.64
C ALA A 304 -8.00 12.35 -19.62
N GLY A 305 -6.75 12.09 -20.03
CA GLY A 305 -6.16 10.74 -19.98
C GLY A 305 -6.00 10.22 -18.55
N ALA A 306 -5.50 11.05 -17.63
CA ALA A 306 -5.35 10.68 -16.22
C ALA A 306 -6.70 10.36 -15.57
N PHE A 307 -7.72 11.18 -15.84
CA PHE A 307 -9.08 10.93 -15.37
C PHE A 307 -9.61 9.58 -15.89
N LYS A 308 -9.50 9.32 -17.19
CA LYS A 308 -9.93 8.05 -17.79
C LYS A 308 -9.21 6.85 -17.18
N THR A 309 -7.91 6.97 -16.90
CA THR A 309 -7.13 5.91 -16.25
C THR A 309 -7.56 5.67 -14.80
N VAL A 310 -7.77 6.72 -14.01
CA VAL A 310 -8.24 6.59 -12.62
C VAL A 310 -9.64 5.99 -12.57
N PHE A 311 -10.54 6.43 -13.46
CA PHE A 311 -11.87 5.84 -13.60
C PHE A 311 -11.77 4.35 -13.98
N LYS A 312 -10.94 4.02 -14.98
CA LYS A 312 -10.76 2.66 -15.48
C LYS A 312 -10.29 1.70 -14.38
N MET A 313 -9.58 2.18 -13.36
CA MET A 313 -9.20 1.37 -12.19
C MET A 313 -10.41 0.73 -11.51
N LEU A 314 -11.55 1.42 -11.39
CA LEU A 314 -12.77 0.84 -10.80
C LEU A 314 -13.29 -0.35 -11.61
N TYR A 315 -13.32 -0.21 -12.94
CA TYR A 315 -13.63 -1.34 -13.82
C TYR A 315 -12.66 -2.52 -13.61
N LEU A 316 -11.37 -2.22 -13.43
CA LEU A 316 -10.34 -3.24 -13.19
C LEU A 316 -10.46 -3.90 -11.81
N GLN A 317 -11.22 -3.31 -10.89
CA GLN A 317 -11.54 -3.89 -9.59
C GLN A 317 -12.87 -4.66 -9.60
N ARG A 318 -13.59 -4.79 -10.72
CA ARG A 318 -14.88 -5.48 -10.74
C ARG A 318 -14.72 -6.96 -10.36
N CYS A 319 -15.42 -7.34 -9.29
CA CYS A 319 -15.55 -8.71 -8.82
C CYS A 319 -16.77 -9.40 -9.45
N GLY A 320 -16.75 -10.73 -9.56
CA GLY A 320 -17.91 -11.51 -10.03
C GLY A 320 -18.05 -11.61 -11.54
N THR A 321 -17.16 -11.01 -12.32
CA THR A 321 -17.16 -11.00 -13.78
C THR A 321 -15.78 -11.31 -14.35
N GLU A 322 -15.74 -11.79 -15.58
CA GLU A 322 -14.52 -11.81 -16.37
C GLU A 322 -14.13 -10.37 -16.75
N LEU A 323 -12.82 -10.09 -16.70
CA LEU A 323 -12.21 -8.90 -17.28
C LEU A 323 -11.46 -9.31 -18.56
N PRO A 324 -12.04 -9.12 -19.75
CA PRO A 324 -11.40 -9.56 -20.98
C PRO A 324 -10.15 -8.74 -21.30
N ALA A 325 -9.13 -9.41 -21.86
CA ALA A 325 -7.86 -8.79 -22.25
C ALA A 325 -8.00 -7.58 -23.19
N GLY A 326 -9.03 -7.57 -24.05
CA GLY A 326 -9.31 -6.44 -24.93
C GLY A 326 -9.70 -5.14 -24.20
N LEU A 327 -10.19 -5.23 -22.96
CA LEU A 327 -10.59 -4.07 -22.15
C LEU A 327 -9.71 -3.87 -20.92
N ALA A 328 -9.10 -4.92 -20.39
CA ALA A 328 -8.31 -4.90 -19.16
C ALA A 328 -6.79 -5.00 -19.39
N GLY A 329 -6.34 -5.33 -20.59
CA GLY A 329 -4.91 -5.48 -20.89
C GLY A 329 -4.24 -6.49 -19.97
N GLY A 330 -3.16 -6.08 -19.30
CA GLY A 330 -2.42 -6.92 -18.34
C GLY A 330 -3.17 -7.23 -17.04
N PHE A 331 -4.30 -6.57 -16.77
CA PHE A 331 -5.15 -6.80 -15.60
C PHE A 331 -6.30 -7.78 -15.90
N ALA A 332 -6.26 -8.46 -17.04
CA ALA A 332 -7.30 -9.41 -17.43
C ALA A 332 -7.31 -10.63 -16.51
N HIS A 333 -8.52 -11.08 -16.16
CA HIS A 333 -8.72 -12.26 -15.32
C HIS A 333 -10.07 -12.90 -15.60
N LYS A 334 -10.21 -14.19 -15.26
CA LYS A 334 -11.50 -14.91 -15.39
C LYS A 334 -12.50 -14.45 -14.32
N ALA A 335 -13.77 -14.82 -14.48
CA ALA A 335 -14.78 -14.54 -13.46
C ALA A 335 -14.38 -15.10 -12.09
N CYS A 336 -14.27 -14.21 -11.10
CA CYS A 336 -13.85 -14.50 -9.74
C CYS A 336 -15.02 -14.48 -8.77
N HIS A 337 -14.90 -15.15 -7.61
CA HIS A 337 -15.86 -15.07 -6.50
C HIS A 337 -17.34 -15.29 -6.87
N THR A 338 -17.61 -16.18 -7.82
CA THR A 338 -18.96 -16.45 -8.35
C THR A 338 -19.82 -17.36 -7.45
N GLY A 339 -19.22 -17.91 -6.39
CA GLY A 339 -19.92 -18.71 -5.38
C GLY A 339 -20.82 -17.88 -4.46
N LYS A 340 -21.74 -18.56 -3.76
CA LYS A 340 -22.53 -17.93 -2.70
C LYS A 340 -21.69 -17.73 -1.44
N ALA A 341 -21.90 -16.61 -0.76
CA ALA A 341 -21.30 -16.35 0.54
C ALA A 341 -22.20 -16.83 1.69
N VAL A 342 -21.59 -17.24 2.80
CA VAL A 342 -22.29 -17.68 4.02
C VAL A 342 -22.52 -16.46 4.93
N ILE A 343 -23.74 -16.28 5.42
CA ILE A 343 -24.00 -15.25 6.44
C ILE A 343 -23.34 -15.69 7.74
N TYR A 344 -22.40 -14.91 8.23
CA TYR A 344 -21.56 -15.26 9.38
C TYR A 344 -22.41 -15.61 10.60
N GLY A 345 -22.08 -16.73 11.24
CA GLY A 345 -22.83 -17.26 12.38
C GLY A 345 -24.12 -18.00 12.00
N THR A 346 -24.37 -18.26 10.71
CA THR A 346 -25.53 -19.04 10.24
C THR A 346 -25.12 -20.02 9.14
N ASP A 347 -26.06 -20.86 8.73
CA ASP A 347 -26.01 -21.78 7.58
C ASP A 347 -26.66 -21.20 6.31
N LYS A 348 -27.17 -19.96 6.38
CA LYS A 348 -27.79 -19.29 5.24
C LYS A 348 -26.73 -18.79 4.27
N THR A 349 -27.00 -18.96 2.98
CA THR A 349 -26.13 -18.47 1.90
C THR A 349 -26.84 -17.47 1.01
N LYS A 350 -26.08 -16.55 0.42
CA LYS A 350 -26.60 -15.50 -0.47
C LYS A 350 -25.65 -15.23 -1.63
N ASP A 351 -26.22 -14.95 -2.80
CA ASP A 351 -25.44 -14.43 -3.93
C ASP A 351 -24.96 -13.02 -3.60
N VAL A 352 -23.66 -12.82 -3.75
CA VAL A 352 -22.97 -11.56 -3.53
C VAL A 352 -22.01 -11.26 -4.67
N SER A 353 -22.19 -11.87 -5.85
CA SER A 353 -21.40 -11.54 -7.06
C SER A 353 -21.56 -10.05 -7.44
N GLY A 354 -20.55 -9.48 -8.09
CA GLY A 354 -20.51 -8.06 -8.47
C GLY A 354 -19.72 -7.20 -7.47
N GLY A 355 -19.77 -5.89 -7.71
CA GLY A 355 -19.10 -4.86 -6.91
C GLY A 355 -17.60 -4.80 -7.14
N TRP A 356 -16.91 -3.93 -6.41
CA TRP A 356 -15.46 -3.72 -6.55
C TRP A 356 -14.68 -4.38 -5.44
N HIS A 357 -13.61 -5.12 -5.79
CA HIS A 357 -12.54 -5.41 -4.85
C HIS A 357 -12.05 -4.09 -4.23
N ASP A 358 -12.01 -4.03 -2.90
CA ASP A 358 -11.90 -2.77 -2.15
C ASP A 358 -10.50 -2.15 -2.23
N ALA A 359 -9.48 -3.00 -2.26
CA ALA A 359 -8.10 -2.57 -2.31
C ALA A 359 -7.23 -3.64 -3.00
N GLY A 360 -6.07 -3.93 -2.43
CA GLY A 360 -5.22 -5.05 -2.85
C GLY A 360 -5.76 -6.42 -2.41
N ASP A 361 -6.73 -6.47 -1.50
CA ASP A 361 -7.50 -7.69 -1.20
C ASP A 361 -8.79 -7.76 -2.02
N TYR A 362 -9.40 -8.94 -2.05
CA TYR A 362 -10.63 -9.21 -2.79
C TYR A 362 -11.92 -9.07 -1.96
N GLY A 363 -11.82 -8.53 -0.74
CA GLY A 363 -12.98 -8.16 0.05
C GLY A 363 -13.79 -7.05 -0.62
N ARG A 364 -15.09 -7.01 -0.32
CA ARG A 364 -16.01 -5.93 -0.73
C ARG A 364 -16.71 -5.37 0.49
N TYR A 365 -16.68 -4.06 0.65
CA TYR A 365 -17.05 -3.39 1.91
C TYR A 365 -18.03 -2.26 1.60
N VAL A 366 -19.21 -2.30 2.23
CA VAL A 366 -20.30 -1.39 1.86
C VAL A 366 -19.95 0.07 2.17
N VAL A 367 -19.21 0.34 3.25
CA VAL A 367 -18.89 1.71 3.68
C VAL A 367 -17.99 2.42 2.65
N SER A 368 -16.87 1.79 2.27
CA SER A 368 -15.95 2.32 1.25
C SER A 368 -16.56 2.30 -0.14
N GLY A 369 -17.25 1.21 -0.51
CA GLY A 369 -17.97 1.11 -1.79
C GLY A 369 -19.03 2.20 -1.97
N ALA A 370 -19.84 2.44 -0.94
CA ALA A 370 -20.84 3.52 -0.94
C ALA A 370 -20.19 4.91 -1.06
N LYS A 371 -19.06 5.15 -0.39
CA LYS A 371 -18.33 6.41 -0.50
C LYS A 371 -17.75 6.62 -1.90
N ALA A 372 -17.12 5.60 -2.48
CA ALA A 372 -16.58 5.65 -3.83
C ALA A 372 -17.69 5.90 -4.87
N ALA A 373 -18.81 5.17 -4.78
CA ALA A 373 -19.97 5.41 -5.63
C ALA A 373 -20.55 6.82 -5.43
N ALA A 374 -20.65 7.31 -4.20
CA ALA A 374 -21.12 8.68 -3.93
C ALA A 374 -20.21 9.74 -4.56
N ASP A 375 -18.89 9.55 -4.53
CA ASP A 375 -17.93 10.48 -5.17
C ASP A 375 -18.10 10.54 -6.68
N LEU A 376 -18.34 9.39 -7.34
CA LEU A 376 -18.65 9.36 -8.78
C LEU A 376 -19.95 10.09 -9.08
N LEU A 377 -20.99 9.85 -8.27
CA LEU A 377 -22.31 10.47 -8.46
C LEU A 377 -22.25 11.98 -8.22
N PHE A 378 -21.54 12.45 -7.19
CA PHE A 378 -21.34 13.88 -6.94
C PHE A 378 -20.50 14.52 -8.06
N ALA A 379 -19.41 13.88 -8.47
CA ALA A 379 -18.61 14.37 -9.58
C ALA A 379 -19.47 14.56 -10.83
N TYR A 380 -20.27 13.56 -11.20
CA TYR A 380 -21.18 13.65 -12.34
C TYR A 380 -22.22 14.77 -12.20
N GLN A 381 -22.81 14.93 -11.00
CA GLN A 381 -23.80 15.99 -10.73
C GLN A 381 -23.19 17.40 -10.83
N ASP A 382 -22.00 17.59 -10.30
CA ASP A 382 -21.33 18.89 -10.29
C ASP A 382 -20.71 19.23 -11.66
N PHE A 383 -20.32 18.20 -12.43
CA PHE A 383 -19.57 18.36 -13.67
C PHE A 383 -20.09 17.48 -14.83
N PRO A 384 -21.39 17.56 -15.19
CA PRO A 384 -22.00 16.65 -16.17
C PRO A 384 -21.40 16.80 -17.57
N GLU A 385 -20.97 18.00 -17.96
CA GLU A 385 -20.29 18.22 -19.26
C GLU A 385 -18.95 17.49 -19.37
N ALA A 386 -18.22 17.36 -18.25
CA ALA A 386 -16.91 16.70 -18.23
C ALA A 386 -17.04 15.18 -18.07
N LEU A 387 -18.17 14.70 -17.57
CA LEU A 387 -18.39 13.32 -17.13
C LEU A 387 -19.54 12.62 -17.85
N SER A 388 -19.97 13.17 -18.99
CA SER A 388 -20.98 12.56 -19.87
C SER A 388 -20.40 11.61 -20.92
N GLY A 389 -19.09 11.32 -20.84
CA GLY A 389 -18.45 10.36 -21.73
C GLY A 389 -19.03 8.95 -21.60
N ASP A 390 -19.17 8.29 -22.75
CA ASP A 390 -19.73 6.93 -22.93
C ASP A 390 -18.75 6.11 -23.80
N ASP A 391 -17.45 6.37 -23.63
CA ASP A 391 -16.35 5.81 -24.43
C ASP A 391 -15.09 5.52 -23.59
N TYR A 392 -15.25 5.38 -22.27
CA TYR A 392 -14.17 5.14 -21.31
C TYR A 392 -13.63 3.70 -21.39
N GLY A 393 -14.25 2.86 -22.23
CA GLY A 393 -13.73 1.56 -22.64
C GLY A 393 -14.10 0.47 -21.66
N ILE A 394 -15.26 0.56 -21.02
CA ILE A 394 -15.86 -0.51 -20.20
C ILE A 394 -16.87 -1.29 -21.05
N PRO A 395 -17.37 -2.46 -20.61
CA PRO A 395 -18.33 -3.24 -21.38
C PRO A 395 -19.60 -2.48 -21.75
N GLU A 396 -19.98 -1.52 -20.91
CA GLU A 396 -21.18 -0.70 -21.08
C GLU A 396 -21.00 0.48 -22.06
N SER A 397 -19.76 0.84 -22.43
CA SER A 397 -19.50 1.98 -23.31
C SER A 397 -20.26 1.91 -24.64
N GLY A 398 -20.93 3.00 -24.98
CA GLY A 398 -21.79 3.18 -26.15
C GLY A 398 -23.26 2.85 -25.91
N ASN A 399 -23.69 2.62 -24.66
CA ASN A 399 -25.08 2.25 -24.35
C ASN A 399 -26.02 3.46 -24.20
N GLY A 400 -25.51 4.70 -24.29
CA GLY A 400 -26.26 5.94 -24.12
C GLY A 400 -26.39 6.43 -22.67
N VAL A 401 -25.67 5.81 -21.74
CA VAL A 401 -25.51 6.20 -20.34
C VAL A 401 -24.06 6.63 -20.15
N PRO A 402 -23.78 7.73 -19.42
CA PRO A 402 -22.41 8.07 -19.10
C PRO A 402 -21.70 6.93 -18.36
N ASP A 403 -20.51 6.54 -18.81
CA ASP A 403 -19.76 5.40 -18.28
C ASP A 403 -19.47 5.55 -16.78
N VAL A 404 -19.34 6.78 -16.28
CA VAL A 404 -19.20 7.07 -14.85
C VAL A 404 -20.39 6.55 -14.03
N LEU A 405 -21.59 6.61 -14.60
CA LEU A 405 -22.80 6.06 -14.01
C LEU A 405 -22.87 4.55 -14.22
N ASP A 406 -22.45 4.02 -15.36
CA ASP A 406 -22.43 2.55 -15.53
C ASP A 406 -21.48 1.86 -14.54
N GLU A 407 -20.30 2.45 -14.28
CA GLU A 407 -19.38 1.91 -13.28
C GLU A 407 -19.97 2.03 -11.87
N ALA A 408 -20.50 3.19 -11.50
CA ALA A 408 -21.17 3.36 -10.20
C ALA A 408 -22.35 2.37 -10.03
N ARG A 409 -23.09 2.08 -11.11
CA ARG A 409 -24.18 1.11 -11.11
C ARG A 409 -23.69 -0.30 -10.78
N TYR A 410 -22.51 -0.70 -11.26
CA TYR A 410 -21.94 -2.03 -10.96
C TYR A 410 -21.80 -2.26 -9.45
N GLU A 411 -21.32 -1.25 -8.72
CA GLU A 411 -21.21 -1.29 -7.25
C GLU A 411 -22.58 -1.18 -6.56
N LEU A 412 -23.46 -0.30 -7.04
CA LEU A 412 -24.81 -0.14 -6.49
C LEU A 412 -25.64 -1.44 -6.61
N GLU A 413 -25.50 -2.17 -7.72
CA GLU A 413 -26.19 -3.44 -7.91
C GLU A 413 -25.69 -4.54 -6.96
N TRP A 414 -24.39 -4.54 -6.63
CA TRP A 414 -23.85 -5.39 -5.58
C TRP A 414 -24.37 -4.99 -4.19
N MET A 415 -24.34 -3.69 -3.86
CA MET A 415 -24.85 -3.19 -2.58
C MET A 415 -26.33 -3.53 -2.37
N LEU A 416 -27.16 -3.53 -3.43
CA LEU A 416 -28.56 -3.97 -3.34
C LEU A 416 -28.69 -5.43 -2.88
N LYS A 417 -27.69 -6.29 -3.16
CA LYS A 417 -27.62 -7.65 -2.61
C LYS A 417 -27.22 -7.64 -1.13
N MET A 418 -26.54 -6.61 -0.63
CA MET A 418 -26.10 -6.53 0.77
C MET A 418 -27.19 -6.05 1.75
N GLN A 419 -28.35 -5.59 1.27
CA GLN A 419 -29.50 -5.29 2.12
C GLN A 419 -30.22 -6.58 2.56
N ASP A 420 -30.60 -6.65 3.83
CA ASP A 420 -31.36 -7.75 4.42
C ASP A 420 -32.88 -7.54 4.33
N ASP A 421 -33.64 -8.50 4.84
CA ASP A 421 -35.11 -8.45 4.80
C ASP A 421 -35.68 -7.36 5.70
N GLY A 422 -34.97 -6.98 6.77
CA GLY A 422 -35.35 -5.90 7.70
C GLY A 422 -34.99 -4.50 7.19
N GLY A 423 -34.17 -4.39 6.15
CA GLY A 423 -33.68 -3.11 5.60
C GLY A 423 -32.26 -2.76 6.03
N GLY A 424 -31.74 -3.43 7.07
CA GLY A 424 -30.36 -3.30 7.49
C GLY A 424 -29.40 -3.83 6.44
N VAL A 425 -28.19 -3.29 6.41
CA VAL A 425 -27.21 -3.63 5.38
C VAL A 425 -25.99 -4.30 6.00
N TYR A 426 -25.66 -5.48 5.48
CA TYR A 426 -24.49 -6.26 5.87
C TYR A 426 -23.22 -5.44 5.64
N HIS A 427 -22.28 -5.48 6.58
CA HIS A 427 -21.16 -4.55 6.57
C HIS A 427 -20.15 -4.79 5.44
N LYS A 428 -19.86 -6.07 5.14
CA LYS A 428 -18.89 -6.48 4.12
C LYS A 428 -19.05 -7.95 3.74
N VAL A 429 -18.42 -8.37 2.64
CA VAL A 429 -18.13 -9.77 2.31
C VAL A 429 -16.63 -9.96 2.18
N THR A 430 -16.09 -11.00 2.83
CA THR A 430 -14.65 -11.29 2.84
C THR A 430 -14.39 -12.75 3.24
N GLY A 431 -13.19 -13.25 2.98
CA GLY A 431 -12.70 -14.50 3.57
C GLY A 431 -12.44 -14.37 5.07
N LEU A 432 -12.25 -15.49 5.78
CA LEU A 432 -11.83 -15.46 7.20
C LEU A 432 -10.36 -15.07 7.37
N VAL A 433 -9.57 -15.24 6.32
CA VAL A 433 -8.15 -14.93 6.24
C VAL A 433 -7.95 -14.19 4.92
N PHE A 434 -7.08 -13.17 4.91
CA PHE A 434 -6.72 -12.50 3.68
C PHE A 434 -6.06 -13.48 2.69
N PRO A 435 -6.34 -13.35 1.39
CA PRO A 435 -5.64 -14.15 0.39
C PRO A 435 -4.14 -13.82 0.40
N GLY A 436 -3.32 -14.78 -0.04
CA GLY A 436 -1.95 -14.48 -0.44
C GLY A 436 -1.92 -13.73 -1.77
N GLU A 437 -0.73 -13.57 -2.36
CA GLU A 437 -0.56 -13.00 -3.70
C GLU A 437 -1.01 -14.01 -4.77
N VAL A 438 -2.33 -14.11 -4.97
CA VAL A 438 -2.98 -15.00 -5.94
C VAL A 438 -3.92 -14.20 -6.82
N MET A 439 -4.18 -14.67 -8.04
CA MET A 439 -5.20 -14.07 -8.92
C MET A 439 -6.61 -14.24 -8.32
N PRO A 440 -7.56 -13.32 -8.59
CA PRO A 440 -8.87 -13.34 -7.95
C PRO A 440 -9.70 -14.58 -8.29
N GLU A 441 -9.54 -15.17 -9.48
CA GLU A 441 -10.19 -16.43 -9.86
C GLU A 441 -9.64 -17.66 -9.10
N ASP A 442 -8.43 -17.55 -8.56
CA ASP A 442 -7.77 -18.61 -7.81
C ASP A 442 -8.00 -18.49 -6.30
N GLU A 443 -8.57 -17.38 -5.82
CA GLU A 443 -9.06 -17.26 -4.44
C GLU A 443 -10.39 -18.02 -4.28
N THR A 444 -10.31 -19.32 -4.02
CA THR A 444 -11.48 -20.20 -3.89
C THR A 444 -11.99 -20.35 -2.46
N ALA A 445 -11.47 -19.58 -1.50
CA ALA A 445 -11.88 -19.65 -0.10
C ALA A 445 -13.37 -19.26 0.06
N GLN A 446 -14.05 -19.88 1.03
CA GLN A 446 -15.44 -19.52 1.33
C GLN A 446 -15.53 -18.06 1.78
N LEU A 447 -16.34 -17.28 1.09
CA LEU A 447 -16.68 -15.92 1.47
C LEU A 447 -17.76 -15.89 2.54
N TYR A 448 -17.64 -14.94 3.45
CA TYR A 448 -18.59 -14.72 4.54
C TYR A 448 -19.14 -13.29 4.50
N ILE A 449 -20.45 -13.18 4.67
CA ILE A 449 -21.16 -11.91 4.83
C ILE A 449 -21.14 -11.55 6.31
N MET A 450 -20.53 -10.41 6.63
CA MET A 450 -20.41 -9.93 8.01
C MET A 450 -21.72 -9.28 8.48
N PRO A 451 -21.98 -9.25 9.80
CA PRO A 451 -23.23 -8.72 10.35
C PRO A 451 -23.61 -7.32 9.86
N VAL A 452 -24.90 -7.02 9.92
CA VAL A 452 -25.44 -5.68 9.65
C VAL A 452 -24.79 -4.64 10.56
N SER A 453 -24.50 -3.46 10.02
CA SER A 453 -24.04 -2.33 10.82
C SER A 453 -24.80 -1.04 10.47
N ALA A 454 -24.91 -0.15 11.46
CA ALA A 454 -25.58 1.13 11.28
C ALA A 454 -24.85 2.02 10.25
N ALA A 455 -23.52 1.97 10.22
CA ALA A 455 -22.70 2.70 9.24
C ALA A 455 -23.02 2.23 7.81
N ALA A 456 -22.91 0.93 7.54
CA ALA A 456 -23.22 0.39 6.21
C ALA A 456 -24.67 0.67 5.79
N THR A 457 -25.61 0.61 6.73
CA THR A 457 -27.03 0.90 6.45
C THR A 457 -27.25 2.38 6.12
N GLY A 458 -26.64 3.31 6.87
CA GLY A 458 -26.71 4.74 6.62
C GLY A 458 -26.05 5.16 5.30
N ASP A 459 -24.85 4.65 5.03
CA ASP A 459 -24.09 4.95 3.80
C ASP A 459 -24.83 4.41 2.56
N PHE A 460 -25.37 3.19 2.67
CA PHE A 460 -26.23 2.60 1.65
C PHE A 460 -27.48 3.44 1.39
N ALA A 461 -28.20 3.86 2.44
CA ALA A 461 -29.41 4.66 2.29
C ALA A 461 -29.10 5.98 1.56
N ALA A 462 -28.00 6.65 1.92
CA ALA A 462 -27.55 7.88 1.30
C ALA A 462 -27.23 7.68 -0.19
N VAL A 463 -26.38 6.71 -0.54
CA VAL A 463 -25.94 6.52 -1.93
C VAL A 463 -27.07 6.00 -2.83
N MET A 464 -27.97 5.18 -2.30
CA MET A 464 -29.16 4.72 -3.03
C MET A 464 -30.16 5.86 -3.27
N ALA A 465 -30.30 6.80 -2.32
CA ALA A 465 -31.11 7.99 -2.51
C ALA A 465 -30.50 8.92 -3.58
N MET A 466 -29.18 9.12 -3.56
CA MET A 466 -28.47 9.88 -4.60
C MET A 466 -28.66 9.27 -5.98
N SER A 467 -28.58 7.94 -6.07
CA SER A 467 -28.73 7.19 -7.31
C SER A 467 -30.07 7.43 -7.98
N HIS A 468 -31.16 7.58 -7.22
CA HIS A 468 -32.47 7.92 -7.81
C HIS A 468 -32.38 9.14 -8.75
N ASN A 469 -31.71 10.21 -8.31
CA ASN A 469 -31.58 11.42 -9.10
C ASN A 469 -30.64 11.27 -10.30
N ALA A 470 -29.57 10.48 -10.15
CA ALA A 470 -28.60 10.26 -11.22
C ALA A 470 -29.17 9.42 -12.37
N TYR A 471 -29.99 8.39 -12.06
CA TYR A 471 -30.46 7.44 -13.08
C TYR A 471 -31.89 7.69 -13.59
N LYS A 472 -32.69 8.59 -12.99
CA LYS A 472 -34.11 8.76 -13.38
C LYS A 472 -34.35 9.08 -14.85
N ASP A 473 -33.38 9.71 -15.51
CA ASP A 473 -33.48 10.10 -16.92
C ASP A 473 -32.91 9.03 -17.87
N PHE A 474 -32.16 8.06 -17.35
CA PHE A 474 -31.55 6.95 -18.11
C PHE A 474 -32.28 5.61 -17.90
N ASP A 475 -32.57 5.26 -16.65
CA ASP A 475 -33.24 4.03 -16.24
C ASP A 475 -34.18 4.29 -15.05
N LYS A 476 -35.44 4.62 -15.36
CA LYS A 476 -36.48 4.90 -14.36
C LYS A 476 -36.74 3.71 -13.42
N LYS A 477 -36.58 2.48 -13.90
CA LYS A 477 -36.84 1.28 -13.11
C LYS A 477 -35.73 1.08 -12.08
N PHE A 478 -34.47 1.24 -12.49
CA PHE A 478 -33.34 1.20 -11.58
C PHE A 478 -33.40 2.35 -10.56
N ALA A 479 -33.67 3.57 -11.00
CA ALA A 479 -33.83 4.73 -10.12
C ALA A 479 -34.93 4.53 -9.06
N ALA A 480 -36.06 3.92 -9.43
CA ALA A 480 -37.14 3.59 -8.49
C ALA A 480 -36.73 2.49 -7.51
N LYS A 481 -35.97 1.48 -7.96
CA LYS A 481 -35.44 0.41 -7.12
C LYS A 481 -34.48 0.96 -6.06
N CYS A 482 -33.55 1.83 -6.43
CA CYS A 482 -32.63 2.49 -5.49
C CYS A 482 -33.41 3.31 -4.46
N LEU A 483 -34.39 4.12 -4.87
CA LEU A 483 -35.20 4.90 -3.94
C LEU A 483 -35.98 4.03 -2.95
N ALA A 484 -36.52 2.89 -3.40
CA ALA A 484 -37.23 1.97 -2.52
C ALA A 484 -36.28 1.31 -1.50
N ALA A 485 -35.08 0.91 -1.94
CA ALA A 485 -34.07 0.34 -1.06
C ALA A 485 -33.58 1.37 -0.02
N ALA A 486 -33.37 2.63 -0.44
CA ALA A 486 -32.99 3.74 0.43
C ALA A 486 -34.02 4.06 1.51
N LYS A 487 -35.31 3.91 1.21
CA LYS A 487 -36.39 4.12 2.20
C LYS A 487 -36.55 2.96 3.17
N LYS A 488 -36.09 1.77 2.78
CA LYS A 488 -36.19 0.55 3.58
C LYS A 488 -35.04 0.47 4.58
N ALA A 489 -33.84 0.88 4.16
CA ALA A 489 -32.71 1.14 5.04
C ALA A 489 -33.01 2.31 5.96
#